data_AF-A0A943Y9V6-F1
#
_entry.id   AF-A0A943Y9V6-F1
#
_cell.length_a   1.000
_cell.length_b   1.000
_cell.length_c   1.000
_cell.angle_alpha   90.00
_cell.angle_beta   90.00
_cell.angle_gamma   90.00
#
_symmetry.space_group_name_H-M   'P 1'
#
loop_
_entity.id
_entity.type
_entity.pdbx_description
1 polymer ?
#
loop_
_entity_poly.entity_id
_entity_poly.type
_entity_poly.pdbx_seq_one_letter_code
_entity_poly.pdbx_strand_id
1 'polypeptide(L)'
;MVDLFNENTLFVFFFAMVAIYNYSALKEYQRMAIIYISVYALAALDIISIKLGLLFLIVALFCFFEIFTTDEMKFKILVNPIYKILDFMYIAIFQYSFLGICLALVMLKVKLPEALNTQNFIFRVLSWLFMVWTLTAILQQKYVIHTFGEMYKVFSQFPINKVLFNKKLDDAGNILVSIEDKRYFQRQAYSFFSIKYIFALLKDKISSQHGSPKIIILFESGRHFVKNVFAESRGYSTIPMQLIRSLGIKRGYNYKYRRKVFEILYSRMFFKGIEKMLNEDKVGQRRHFKTYLLYIYFHTVNTFLGDATFSKFLNAFDMKYRSKNDKDIYDCSNEGIFIACMGLSKRADYINQDNVEYYLQSIDNVDLNADIICDMVEKMMDKPYDGNYLK
;
A
#
# COMPACT_ATOMS: atom_id res chain seq x y z
N MET A 1 11.18 46.53 6.23
CA MET A 1 11.12 45.09 6.55
C MET A 1 10.19 44.82 7.72
N VAL A 2 10.30 45.52 8.86
CA VAL A 2 9.43 45.33 10.04
C VAL A 2 7.93 45.48 9.75
N ASP A 3 7.53 46.43 8.89
CA ASP A 3 6.11 46.64 8.55
C ASP A 3 5.50 45.55 7.65
N LEU A 4 6.33 44.82 6.88
CA LEU A 4 5.85 43.72 6.03
C LEU A 4 5.47 42.48 6.86
N PHE A 5 6.06 42.33 8.06
CA PHE A 5 5.86 41.19 8.95
C PHE A 5 4.82 41.46 10.04
N ASN A 6 4.54 42.73 10.36
CA ASN A 6 3.63 43.09 11.47
C ASN A 6 2.14 42.88 11.16
N GLU A 7 1.73 42.83 9.89
CA GLU A 7 0.29 42.70 9.54
C GLU A 7 -0.08 41.39 8.83
N ASN A 8 0.89 40.56 8.44
CA ASN A 8 0.61 39.37 7.63
C ASN A 8 1.19 38.09 8.24
N THR A 9 0.54 37.61 9.31
CA THR A 9 0.86 36.34 10.00
C THR A 9 0.98 35.15 9.05
N LEU A 10 0.22 35.14 7.94
CA LEU A 10 0.32 34.14 6.88
C LEU A 10 1.69 34.16 6.20
N PHE A 11 2.18 35.35 5.85
CA PHE A 11 3.47 35.52 5.17
C PHE A 11 4.62 35.09 6.08
N VAL A 12 4.60 35.52 7.35
CA VAL A 12 5.61 35.12 8.35
C VAL A 12 5.62 33.61 8.53
N PHE A 13 4.43 33.01 8.66
CA PHE A 13 4.28 31.56 8.78
C PHE A 13 4.84 30.83 7.55
N PHE A 14 4.52 31.29 6.34
CA PHE A 14 5.01 30.66 5.10
C PHE A 14 6.53 30.70 5.02
N PHE A 15 7.17 31.84 5.32
CA PHE A 15 8.63 31.94 5.36
C PHE A 15 9.26 31.03 6.41
N ALA A 16 8.68 30.97 7.60
CA ALA A 16 9.11 30.04 8.64
C ALA A 16 9.01 28.58 8.17
N MET A 17 7.93 28.21 7.47
CA MET A 17 7.76 26.87 6.91
C MET A 17 8.82 26.54 5.86
N VAL A 18 9.08 27.45 4.91
CA VAL A 18 10.12 27.26 3.88
C VAL A 18 11.50 27.09 4.53
N ALA A 19 11.80 27.87 5.57
CA ALA A 19 13.05 27.72 6.33
C ALA A 19 13.14 26.34 6.99
N ILE A 20 12.07 25.86 7.64
CA ILE A 20 12.02 24.53 8.25
C ILE A 20 12.18 23.43 7.19
N TYR A 21 11.57 23.58 6.02
CA TYR A 21 11.63 22.58 4.95
C TYR A 21 13.05 22.39 4.42
N ASN A 22 13.77 23.49 4.25
CA ASN A 22 15.12 23.50 3.69
C ASN A 22 16.22 23.19 4.73
N TYR A 23 15.86 23.02 5.99
CA TYR A 23 16.84 22.77 7.04
C TYR A 23 17.33 21.31 7.02
N SER A 24 18.44 21.11 6.29
CA SER A 24 19.01 19.79 5.95
C SER A 24 19.37 18.93 7.16
N ALA A 25 19.76 19.53 8.29
CA ALA A 25 20.18 18.81 9.49
C ALA A 25 19.02 18.08 10.20
N LEU A 26 17.77 18.47 9.95
CA LEU A 26 16.61 17.78 10.51
C LEU A 26 16.08 16.72 9.54
N LYS A 27 15.70 15.57 10.08
CA LYS A 27 14.95 14.55 9.32
C LYS A 27 13.50 15.00 9.11
N GLU A 28 12.84 14.46 8.10
CA GLU A 28 11.45 14.82 7.74
C GLU A 28 10.50 14.77 8.93
N TYR A 29 10.53 13.68 9.72
CA TYR A 29 9.66 13.54 10.89
C TYR A 29 9.93 14.55 12.01
N GLN A 30 11.16 15.08 12.10
CA GLN A 30 11.49 16.14 13.05
C GLN A 30 10.97 17.49 12.55
N ARG A 31 11.12 17.77 11.24
CA ARG A 31 10.54 18.96 10.61
C ARG A 31 9.02 18.99 10.83
N MET A 32 8.35 17.85 10.64
CA MET A 32 6.92 17.67 10.89
C MET A 32 6.51 17.94 12.34
N ALA A 33 7.29 17.42 13.30
CA ALA A 33 7.06 17.69 14.72
C ALA A 33 7.16 19.19 15.04
N ILE A 34 8.15 19.89 14.48
CA ILE A 34 8.31 21.33 14.67
C ILE A 34 7.12 22.11 14.09
N ILE A 35 6.65 21.77 12.89
CA ILE A 35 5.46 22.41 12.29
C ILE A 35 4.25 22.29 13.23
N TYR A 36 4.04 21.11 13.83
CA TYR A 36 2.91 20.89 14.74
C TYR A 36 3.07 21.67 16.04
N ILE A 37 4.29 21.70 16.62
CA ILE A 37 4.60 22.51 17.81
C ILE A 37 4.34 23.98 17.52
N SER A 38 4.84 24.50 16.39
CA SER A 38 4.67 25.90 16.01
C SER A 38 3.21 26.30 15.88
N VAL A 39 2.41 25.53 15.14
CA VAL A 39 0.97 25.84 14.98
C VAL A 39 0.22 25.71 16.31
N TYR A 40 0.52 24.67 17.10
CA TYR A 40 -0.09 24.50 18.41
C TYR A 40 0.24 25.66 19.35
N ALA A 41 1.49 26.12 19.39
CA ALA A 41 1.92 27.25 20.21
C ALA A 41 1.24 28.55 19.79
N LEU A 42 1.18 28.85 18.48
CA LEU A 42 0.47 30.02 17.96
C LEU A 42 -1.02 30.00 18.33
N ALA A 43 -1.65 28.82 18.29
CA ALA A 43 -3.04 28.67 18.71
C ALA A 43 -3.20 28.82 20.24
N ALA A 44 -2.29 28.27 21.04
CA ALA A 44 -2.32 28.33 22.50
C ALA A 44 -2.08 29.74 23.05
N LEU A 45 -1.27 30.55 22.35
CA LEU A 45 -1.00 31.94 22.68
C LEU A 45 -2.06 32.92 22.13
N ASP A 46 -3.18 32.41 21.58
CA ASP A 46 -4.25 33.19 20.98
C ASP A 46 -3.82 34.11 19.81
N ILE A 47 -2.63 33.90 19.25
CA ILE A 47 -2.13 34.63 18.06
C ILE A 47 -2.95 34.27 16.82
N ILE A 48 -3.37 33.01 16.71
CA ILE A 48 -4.24 32.54 15.62
C ILE A 48 -5.48 31.79 16.14
N SER A 49 -6.56 31.83 15.34
CA SER A 49 -7.75 31.02 15.59
C SER A 49 -7.52 29.55 15.23
N ILE A 50 -8.31 28.63 15.80
CA ILE A 50 -8.22 27.19 15.49
C ILE A 50 -8.48 26.93 14.00
N LYS A 51 -9.47 27.63 13.40
CA LYS A 51 -9.77 27.50 11.97
C LYS A 51 -8.56 27.86 11.11
N LEU A 52 -7.89 28.96 11.44
CA LEU A 52 -6.70 29.41 10.73
C LEU A 52 -5.51 28.46 10.96
N GLY A 53 -5.32 27.96 12.19
CA GLY A 53 -4.28 26.97 12.49
C GLY A 53 -4.46 25.66 11.72
N LEU A 54 -5.70 25.15 11.62
CA LEU A 54 -5.99 23.97 10.80
C LEU A 54 -5.70 24.21 9.31
N LEU A 55 -6.08 25.39 8.79
CA LEU A 55 -5.77 25.77 7.41
C LEU A 55 -4.24 25.81 7.18
N PHE A 56 -3.51 26.44 8.10
CA PHE A 56 -2.04 26.54 8.04
C PHE A 56 -1.39 25.16 8.06
N LEU A 57 -1.86 24.23 8.90
CA LEU A 57 -1.36 22.86 8.88
C LEU A 57 -1.64 22.18 7.54
N ILE A 58 -2.88 22.24 7.03
CA ILE A 58 -3.22 21.58 5.75
C ILE A 58 -2.33 22.10 4.62
N VAL A 59 -2.20 23.43 4.50
CA VAL A 59 -1.38 24.06 3.46
C VAL A 59 0.09 23.71 3.64
N ALA A 60 0.63 23.84 4.85
CA ALA A 60 2.02 23.53 5.13
C ALA A 60 2.35 22.08 4.76
N LEU A 61 1.57 21.13 5.25
CA LEU A 61 1.80 19.71 5.01
C LEU A 61 1.61 19.32 3.53
N PHE A 62 0.61 19.88 2.86
CA PHE A 62 0.42 19.63 1.43
C PHE A 62 1.63 20.14 0.64
N CYS A 63 2.10 21.35 0.91
CA CYS A 63 3.31 21.88 0.28
C CYS A 63 4.53 21.00 0.58
N PHE A 64 4.71 20.57 1.82
CA PHE A 64 5.84 19.73 2.21
C PHE A 64 5.85 18.38 1.47
N PHE A 65 4.71 17.69 1.41
CA PHE A 65 4.64 16.35 0.82
C PHE A 65 4.49 16.33 -0.70
N GLU A 66 3.80 17.30 -1.29
CA GLU A 66 3.42 17.26 -2.72
C GLU A 66 4.17 18.26 -3.61
N ILE A 67 4.72 19.33 -3.05
CA ILE A 67 5.35 20.42 -3.81
C ILE A 67 6.86 20.45 -3.59
N PHE A 68 7.31 20.40 -2.34
CA PHE A 68 8.71 20.46 -1.95
C PHE A 68 9.34 19.08 -1.72
N THR A 69 8.69 18.02 -2.20
CA THR A 69 9.27 16.68 -2.15
C THR A 69 10.50 16.58 -3.04
N THR A 70 11.54 15.89 -2.57
CA THR A 70 12.76 15.61 -3.35
C THR A 70 12.61 14.36 -4.22
N ASP A 71 11.47 13.67 -4.17
CA ASP A 71 11.23 12.45 -4.92
C ASP A 71 10.76 12.76 -6.36
N GLU A 72 11.72 12.85 -7.28
CA GLU A 72 11.42 13.13 -8.70
C GLU A 72 10.47 12.12 -9.34
N MET A 73 10.53 10.84 -8.92
CA MET A 73 9.65 9.81 -9.46
C MET A 73 8.20 10.02 -9.04
N LYS A 74 7.96 10.61 -7.87
CA LYS A 74 6.62 10.99 -7.43
C LYS A 74 5.99 11.98 -8.41
N PHE A 75 6.73 12.96 -8.92
CA PHE A 75 6.19 13.91 -9.90
C PHE A 75 5.83 13.26 -11.24
N LYS A 76 6.59 12.25 -11.67
CA LYS A 76 6.33 11.51 -12.92
C LYS A 76 5.15 10.54 -12.78
N ILE A 77 4.99 9.91 -11.62
CA ILE A 77 3.94 8.90 -11.38
C ILE A 77 2.62 9.56 -10.95
N LEU A 78 2.65 10.54 -10.04
CA LEU A 78 1.47 11.24 -9.51
C LEU A 78 1.19 12.57 -10.23
N VAL A 79 0.92 12.49 -11.53
CA VAL A 79 0.56 13.69 -12.32
C VAL A 79 -0.86 14.18 -12.00
N ASN A 80 -1.78 13.28 -11.63
CA ASN A 80 -3.17 13.64 -11.38
C ASN A 80 -3.31 14.40 -10.04
N PRO A 81 -3.90 15.62 -10.01
CA PRO A 81 -4.10 16.40 -8.79
C PRO A 81 -4.89 15.65 -7.69
N ILE A 82 -5.89 14.84 -8.08
CA ILE A 82 -6.67 14.05 -7.12
C ILE A 82 -5.77 13.00 -6.43
N TYR A 83 -4.82 12.42 -7.16
CA TYR A 83 -3.89 11.45 -6.57
C TYR A 83 -2.90 12.11 -5.61
N LYS A 84 -2.48 13.36 -5.87
CA LYS A 84 -1.69 14.15 -4.92
C LYS A 84 -2.46 14.41 -3.62
N ILE A 85 -3.74 14.76 -3.72
CA ILE A 85 -4.60 14.96 -2.53
C ILE A 85 -4.74 13.65 -1.75
N LEU A 86 -4.97 12.53 -2.43
CA LEU A 86 -5.10 11.22 -1.77
C LEU A 86 -3.78 10.76 -1.12
N ASP A 87 -2.64 10.97 -1.78
CA ASP A 87 -1.30 10.69 -1.24
C ASP A 87 -1.03 11.53 0.01
N PHE A 88 -1.23 12.85 -0.08
CA PHE A 88 -1.17 13.78 1.03
C PHE A 88 -2.02 13.32 2.22
N MET A 89 -3.31 13.04 2.00
CA MET A 89 -4.23 12.62 3.06
C MET A 89 -3.75 11.31 3.70
N TYR A 90 -3.30 10.35 2.88
CA TYR A 90 -2.81 9.07 3.38
C TYR A 90 -1.57 9.25 4.26
N ILE A 91 -0.55 9.94 3.77
CA ILE A 91 0.72 10.17 4.47
C ILE A 91 0.49 10.99 5.75
N ALA A 92 -0.26 12.09 5.66
CA ALA A 92 -0.55 12.94 6.80
C ALA A 92 -1.27 12.17 7.92
N ILE A 93 -2.30 11.38 7.60
CA ILE A 93 -3.09 10.65 8.59
C ILE A 93 -2.33 9.45 9.16
N PHE A 94 -1.75 8.62 8.29
CA PHE A 94 -1.25 7.30 8.69
C PHE A 94 0.24 7.26 9.06
N GLN A 95 1.07 8.15 8.51
CA GLN A 95 2.50 8.22 8.84
C GLN A 95 2.79 9.36 9.83
N TYR A 96 2.09 10.50 9.70
CA TYR A 96 2.37 11.70 10.49
C TYR A 96 1.28 12.09 11.49
N SER A 97 0.34 11.19 11.78
CA SER A 97 -0.65 11.33 12.86
C SER A 97 -1.44 12.65 12.84
N PHE A 98 -1.74 13.18 11.65
CA PHE A 98 -2.40 14.47 11.46
C PHE A 98 -3.73 14.62 12.23
N LEU A 99 -4.52 13.55 12.35
CA LEU A 99 -5.76 13.60 13.13
C LEU A 99 -5.51 13.90 14.61
N GLY A 100 -4.38 13.45 15.16
CA GLY A 100 -3.99 13.71 16.54
C GLY A 100 -3.77 15.20 16.81
N ILE A 101 -3.06 15.91 15.92
CA ILE A 101 -2.85 17.35 16.06
C ILE A 101 -4.15 18.14 15.86
N CYS A 102 -5.02 17.72 14.92
CA CYS A 102 -6.32 18.33 14.74
C CYS A 102 -7.19 18.22 16.00
N LEU A 103 -7.22 17.04 16.62
CA LEU A 103 -7.94 16.83 17.88
C LEU A 103 -7.35 17.67 19.02
N ALA A 104 -6.03 17.73 19.14
CA ALA A 104 -5.37 18.58 20.12
C ALA A 104 -5.77 20.05 19.95
N LEU A 105 -5.71 20.59 18.73
CA LEU A 105 -6.10 21.98 18.44
C LEU A 105 -7.57 22.26 18.75
N VAL A 106 -8.48 21.35 18.39
CA VAL A 106 -9.90 21.52 18.68
C VAL A 106 -10.13 21.55 20.20
N MET A 107 -9.59 20.55 20.93
CA MET A 107 -9.70 20.44 22.39
C MET A 107 -9.17 21.67 23.13
N LEU A 108 -8.15 22.33 22.59
CA LEU A 108 -7.54 23.52 23.18
C LEU A 108 -8.53 24.67 23.41
N LYS A 109 -9.50 24.85 22.49
CA LYS A 109 -10.48 25.95 22.51
C LYS A 109 -11.93 25.47 22.39
N VAL A 110 -12.23 24.25 22.83
CA VAL A 110 -13.63 23.80 22.96
C VAL A 110 -14.36 24.75 23.91
N LYS A 111 -15.51 25.27 23.49
CA LYS A 111 -16.42 26.03 24.35
C LYS A 111 -17.50 25.08 24.84
N LEU A 112 -17.46 24.74 26.12
CA LEU A 112 -18.54 23.98 26.77
C LEU A 112 -19.70 24.91 27.18
N PRO A 113 -20.93 24.38 27.31
CA PRO A 113 -22.04 25.10 27.91
C PRO A 113 -21.69 25.63 29.32
N GLU A 114 -22.32 26.72 29.76
CA GLU A 114 -22.00 27.40 31.02
C GLU A 114 -21.96 26.48 32.24
N ALA A 115 -22.88 25.50 32.31
CA ALA A 115 -22.93 24.50 33.38
C ALA A 115 -21.68 23.61 33.49
N LEU A 116 -20.87 23.51 32.43
CA LEU A 116 -19.67 22.68 32.35
C LEU A 116 -18.39 23.51 32.14
N ASN A 117 -18.46 24.84 32.24
CA ASN A 117 -17.35 25.74 31.94
C ASN A 117 -16.10 25.47 32.81
N THR A 118 -16.29 24.99 34.04
CA THR A 118 -15.22 24.56 34.96
C THR A 118 -14.38 23.41 34.41
N GLN A 119 -14.94 22.60 33.50
CA GLN A 119 -14.23 21.48 32.86
C GLN A 119 -13.35 21.91 31.68
N ASN A 120 -13.39 23.18 31.24
CA ASN A 120 -12.54 23.67 30.15
C ASN A 120 -11.04 23.49 30.44
N PHE A 121 -10.63 23.58 31.72
CA PHE A 121 -9.26 23.28 32.12
C PHE A 121 -8.87 21.83 31.79
N ILE A 122 -9.77 20.86 32.01
CA ILE A 122 -9.56 19.45 31.70
C ILE A 122 -9.32 19.27 30.19
N PHE A 123 -10.11 19.93 29.34
CA PHE A 123 -9.93 19.87 27.89
C PHE A 123 -8.60 20.46 27.42
N ARG A 124 -8.09 21.52 28.08
CA ARG A 124 -6.76 22.07 27.80
C ARG A 124 -5.63 21.12 28.21
N VAL A 125 -5.75 20.46 29.36
CA VAL A 125 -4.80 19.41 29.79
C VAL A 125 -4.83 18.24 28.81
N LEU A 126 -6.02 17.77 28.43
CA LEU A 126 -6.19 16.71 27.43
C LEU A 126 -5.60 17.11 26.09
N SER A 127 -5.82 18.35 25.64
CA SER A 127 -5.23 18.90 24.42
C SER A 127 -3.70 18.79 24.42
N TRP A 128 -3.06 19.19 25.52
CA TRP A 128 -1.61 19.08 25.68
C TRP A 128 -1.14 17.61 25.69
N LEU A 129 -1.84 16.72 26.40
CA LEU A 129 -1.53 15.28 26.40
C LEU A 129 -1.65 14.66 25.01
N PHE A 130 -2.70 15.01 24.26
CA PHE A 130 -2.88 14.58 22.87
C PHE A 130 -1.78 15.11 21.96
N MET A 131 -1.31 16.34 22.19
CA MET A 131 -0.18 16.91 21.47
C MET A 131 1.10 16.11 21.73
N VAL A 132 1.44 15.86 23.00
CA VAL A 132 2.62 15.05 23.37
C VAL A 132 2.54 13.62 22.78
N TRP A 133 1.37 12.99 22.86
CA TRP A 133 1.14 11.69 22.24
C TRP A 133 1.34 11.72 20.72
N THR A 134 0.80 12.73 20.05
CA THR A 134 0.92 12.92 18.60
C THR A 134 2.39 13.08 18.18
N LEU A 135 3.14 13.93 18.89
CA LEU A 135 4.57 14.10 18.64
C LEU A 135 5.33 12.79 18.83
N THR A 136 5.05 12.06 19.92
CA THR A 136 5.67 10.76 20.17
C THR A 136 5.36 9.76 19.05
N ALA A 137 4.11 9.72 18.57
CA ALA A 137 3.71 8.85 17.48
C ALA A 137 4.44 9.18 16.17
N ILE A 138 4.65 10.47 15.87
CA ILE A 138 5.42 10.92 14.71
C ILE A 138 6.88 10.52 14.84
N LEU A 139 7.51 10.77 15.99
CA LEU A 139 8.93 10.48 16.19
C LEU A 139 9.23 8.97 16.16
N GLN A 140 8.29 8.14 16.61
CA GLN A 140 8.45 6.67 16.60
C GLN A 140 8.46 6.06 15.19
N GLN A 141 7.85 6.72 14.19
CA GLN A 141 7.76 6.25 12.80
C GLN A 141 7.44 4.74 12.71
N LYS A 142 6.38 4.31 13.42
CA LYS A 142 5.98 2.90 13.53
C LYS A 142 5.48 2.31 12.21
N TYR A 143 4.99 3.15 11.31
CA TYR A 143 4.54 2.80 9.98
C TYR A 143 5.15 3.78 8.98
N VAL A 144 5.89 3.26 8.00
CA VAL A 144 6.61 4.07 7.00
C VAL A 144 6.48 3.41 5.65
N ILE A 145 6.11 4.18 4.65
CA ILE A 145 6.12 3.74 3.25
C ILE A 145 7.43 4.11 2.55
N HIS A 146 7.80 3.33 1.55
CA HIS A 146 8.89 3.67 0.64
C HIS A 146 8.52 4.89 -0.21
N THR A 147 9.53 5.66 -0.61
CA THR A 147 9.35 6.73 -1.60
C THR A 147 8.95 6.14 -2.95
N PHE A 148 8.35 6.93 -3.85
CA PHE A 148 8.03 6.49 -5.20
C PHE A 148 9.29 6.06 -5.96
N GLY A 149 10.40 6.77 -5.78
CA GLY A 149 11.71 6.36 -6.33
C GLY A 149 12.17 4.99 -5.81
N GLU A 150 12.08 4.75 -4.50
CA GLU A 150 12.42 3.45 -3.90
C GLU A 150 11.50 2.34 -4.44
N MET A 151 10.18 2.58 -4.53
CA MET A 151 9.21 1.63 -5.09
C MET A 151 9.48 1.35 -6.59
N TYR A 152 9.88 2.37 -7.35
CA TYR A 152 10.13 2.26 -8.79
C TYR A 152 11.46 1.54 -9.12
N LYS A 153 12.38 1.43 -8.16
CA LYS A 153 13.69 0.82 -8.36
C LYS A 153 13.62 -0.59 -8.97
N VAL A 154 12.63 -1.39 -8.60
CA VAL A 154 12.43 -2.75 -9.15
C VAL A 154 12.12 -2.70 -10.65
N PHE A 155 11.31 -1.73 -11.09
CA PHE A 155 10.99 -1.53 -12.51
C PHE A 155 12.20 -1.03 -13.31
N SER A 156 13.11 -0.30 -12.67
CA SER A 156 14.38 0.09 -13.29
C SER A 156 15.36 -1.08 -13.39
N GLN A 157 15.34 -1.99 -12.41
CA GLN A 157 16.17 -3.20 -12.40
C GLN A 157 15.71 -4.22 -13.46
N PHE A 158 14.41 -4.31 -13.69
CA PHE A 158 13.77 -5.24 -14.62
C PHE A 158 12.95 -4.49 -15.67
N PRO A 159 13.57 -3.70 -16.56
CA PRO A 159 12.83 -2.79 -17.43
C PRO A 159 12.02 -3.55 -18.48
N ILE A 160 10.79 -3.09 -18.71
CA ILE A 160 9.80 -3.76 -19.58
C ILE A 160 10.33 -4.10 -20.98
N ASN A 161 11.17 -3.26 -21.57
CA ASN A 161 11.71 -3.45 -22.90
C ASN A 161 12.75 -4.58 -23.01
N LYS A 162 13.25 -5.09 -21.88
CA LYS A 162 14.18 -6.22 -21.81
C LYS A 162 13.47 -7.53 -21.45
N VAL A 163 12.17 -7.50 -21.17
CA VAL A 163 11.41 -8.68 -20.76
C VAL A 163 11.02 -9.49 -22.00
N LEU A 164 11.20 -10.81 -21.93
CA LEU A 164 10.84 -11.73 -22.99
C LEU A 164 9.37 -12.18 -22.82
N PHE A 165 8.45 -11.51 -23.50
CA PHE A 165 7.04 -11.90 -23.53
C PHE A 165 6.83 -13.13 -24.44
N ASN A 166 7.06 -14.32 -23.88
CA ASN A 166 6.90 -15.60 -24.56
C ASN A 166 5.85 -16.49 -23.86
N LYS A 167 5.55 -17.64 -24.48
CA LYS A 167 4.62 -18.64 -23.94
C LYS A 167 4.96 -19.05 -22.51
N LYS A 168 6.25 -19.19 -22.17
CA LYS A 168 6.67 -19.57 -20.81
C LYS A 168 6.25 -18.56 -19.74
N LEU A 169 6.39 -17.25 -20.02
CA LEU A 169 5.92 -16.21 -19.12
C LEU A 169 4.38 -16.18 -19.05
N ASP A 170 3.71 -16.41 -20.18
CA ASP A 170 2.24 -16.49 -20.21
C ASP A 170 1.73 -17.68 -19.37
N ASP A 171 2.34 -18.86 -19.50
CA ASP A 171 2.03 -20.06 -18.73
C ASP A 171 2.24 -19.81 -17.21
N ALA A 172 3.39 -19.26 -16.84
CA ALA A 172 3.68 -18.88 -15.45
C ALA A 172 2.66 -17.87 -14.91
N GLY A 173 2.32 -16.87 -15.73
CA GLY A 173 1.31 -15.86 -15.40
C GLY A 173 -0.08 -16.46 -15.21
N ASN A 174 -0.48 -17.41 -16.05
CA ASN A 174 -1.77 -18.10 -15.96
C ASN A 174 -1.88 -18.93 -14.69
N ILE A 175 -0.82 -19.67 -14.31
CA ILE A 175 -0.77 -20.40 -13.03
C ILE A 175 -1.01 -19.43 -11.86
N LEU A 176 -0.25 -18.33 -11.81
CA LEU A 176 -0.37 -17.34 -10.74
C LEU A 176 -1.78 -16.72 -10.69
N VAL A 177 -2.32 -16.33 -11.84
CA VAL A 177 -3.65 -15.70 -11.95
C VAL A 177 -4.75 -16.66 -11.51
N SER A 178 -4.68 -17.93 -11.90
CA SER A 178 -5.67 -18.95 -11.51
C SER A 178 -5.71 -19.19 -9.99
N ILE A 179 -4.55 -19.12 -9.33
CA ILE A 179 -4.44 -19.34 -7.88
C ILE A 179 -4.81 -18.07 -7.08
N GLU A 180 -4.29 -16.90 -7.46
CA GLU A 180 -4.38 -15.67 -6.65
C GLU A 180 -5.51 -14.71 -7.07
N ASP A 181 -5.75 -14.51 -8.38
CA ASP A 181 -6.69 -13.49 -8.88
C ASP A 181 -7.28 -13.87 -10.24
N LYS A 182 -8.20 -14.85 -10.28
CA LYS A 182 -8.80 -15.40 -11.52
C LYS A 182 -9.36 -14.36 -12.50
N ARG A 183 -9.68 -13.14 -12.02
CA ARG A 183 -10.24 -12.05 -12.84
C ARG A 183 -9.20 -11.01 -13.26
N TYR A 184 -7.90 -11.28 -13.06
CA TYR A 184 -6.82 -10.32 -13.28
C TYR A 184 -6.84 -9.71 -14.70
N PHE A 185 -6.82 -10.54 -15.74
CA PHE A 185 -6.80 -10.06 -17.12
C PHE A 185 -8.12 -9.39 -17.53
N GLN A 186 -9.26 -9.89 -17.04
CA GLN A 186 -10.59 -9.35 -17.31
C GLN A 186 -10.79 -7.95 -16.68
N ARG A 187 -10.10 -7.65 -15.58
CA ARG A 187 -10.28 -6.43 -14.80
C ARG A 187 -9.46 -5.28 -15.38
N GLN A 188 -10.11 -4.15 -15.68
CA GLN A 188 -9.41 -2.92 -16.10
C GLN A 188 -8.80 -2.13 -14.92
N ALA A 189 -9.22 -2.43 -13.68
CA ALA A 189 -8.76 -1.75 -12.47
C ALA A 189 -7.63 -2.53 -11.77
N TYR A 190 -6.71 -1.81 -11.11
CA TYR A 190 -5.61 -2.42 -10.34
C TYR A 190 -6.02 -2.88 -8.92
N SER A 191 -7.13 -2.36 -8.39
CA SER A 191 -7.69 -2.76 -7.10
C SER A 191 -9.08 -3.39 -7.26
N PHE A 192 -9.57 -4.03 -6.19
CA PHE A 192 -10.98 -4.47 -6.14
C PHE A 192 -11.96 -3.31 -5.98
N PHE A 193 -11.48 -2.10 -5.66
CA PHE A 193 -12.30 -0.93 -5.38
C PHE A 193 -12.78 -0.22 -6.66
N SER A 194 -13.32 -0.99 -7.60
CA SER A 194 -14.13 -0.44 -8.68
C SER A 194 -15.57 -0.41 -8.21
N ILE A 195 -16.23 0.75 -8.30
CA ILE A 195 -17.65 0.90 -7.98
C ILE A 195 -18.46 -0.18 -8.71
N LYS A 196 -18.18 -0.45 -9.99
CA LYS A 196 -18.84 -1.52 -10.76
C LYS A 196 -18.63 -2.93 -10.17
N TYR A 197 -17.46 -3.21 -9.60
CA TYR A 197 -17.13 -4.51 -9.01
C TYR A 197 -17.74 -4.68 -7.61
N ILE A 198 -17.71 -3.64 -6.79
CA ILE A 198 -18.40 -3.62 -5.50
C ILE A 198 -19.90 -3.74 -5.71
N PHE A 199 -20.47 -3.01 -6.68
CA PHE A 199 -21.88 -3.16 -7.05
C PHE A 199 -22.19 -4.56 -7.58
N ALA A 200 -21.34 -5.17 -8.41
CA ALA A 200 -21.56 -6.55 -8.87
C ALA A 200 -21.53 -7.56 -7.72
N LEU A 201 -20.51 -7.51 -6.85
CA LEU A 201 -20.41 -8.36 -5.67
C LEU A 201 -21.57 -8.20 -4.68
N LEU A 202 -22.06 -6.97 -4.51
CA LEU A 202 -23.21 -6.69 -3.67
C LEU A 202 -24.51 -7.10 -4.36
N LYS A 203 -24.64 -6.90 -5.68
CA LYS A 203 -25.83 -7.25 -6.46
C LYS A 203 -26.08 -8.75 -6.46
N ASP A 204 -25.05 -9.57 -6.62
CA ASP A 204 -25.16 -11.04 -6.58
C ASP A 204 -25.67 -11.54 -5.22
N LYS A 205 -25.30 -10.87 -4.12
CA LYS A 205 -25.82 -11.17 -2.77
C LYS A 205 -27.22 -10.62 -2.51
N ILE A 206 -27.59 -9.51 -3.15
CA ILE A 206 -28.91 -8.88 -3.03
C ILE A 206 -29.97 -9.68 -3.80
N SER A 207 -29.62 -10.30 -4.95
CA SER A 207 -30.55 -11.13 -5.72
C SER A 207 -30.95 -12.43 -5.03
N SER A 208 -30.18 -12.89 -4.03
CA SER A 208 -30.38 -14.17 -3.35
C SER A 208 -31.23 -14.12 -2.08
N GLN A 209 -31.72 -12.95 -1.62
CA GLN A 209 -32.50 -12.84 -0.38
C GLN A 209 -33.75 -11.97 -0.55
N HIS A 210 -34.92 -12.53 -0.25
CA HIS A 210 -36.21 -11.83 -0.27
C HIS A 210 -36.61 -11.36 1.14
N GLY A 211 -37.14 -10.14 1.27
CA GLY A 211 -38.01 -9.75 2.39
C GLY A 211 -37.61 -8.53 3.24
N SER A 212 -36.40 -7.98 3.14
CA SER A 212 -35.98 -6.83 3.98
C SER A 212 -35.81 -5.52 3.18
N PRO A 213 -35.89 -4.34 3.82
CA PRO A 213 -35.73 -3.05 3.14
C PRO A 213 -34.33 -2.96 2.51
N LYS A 214 -34.28 -2.68 1.19
CA LYS A 214 -33.03 -2.67 0.38
C LYS A 214 -31.89 -1.83 1.00
N ILE A 215 -32.21 -0.79 1.76
CA ILE A 215 -31.25 0.12 2.40
C ILE A 215 -30.56 -0.54 3.61
N ILE A 216 -31.30 -1.27 4.46
CA ILE A 216 -30.74 -1.95 5.63
C ILE A 216 -29.83 -3.08 5.18
N ILE A 217 -30.26 -3.85 4.17
CA ILE A 217 -29.47 -4.92 3.54
C ILE A 217 -28.19 -4.37 2.93
N LEU A 218 -28.25 -3.21 2.24
CA LEU A 218 -27.07 -2.56 1.66
C LEU A 218 -26.08 -2.13 2.75
N PHE A 219 -26.57 -1.61 3.86
CA PHE A 219 -25.74 -1.16 4.98
C PHE A 219 -25.09 -2.34 5.71
N GLU A 220 -25.84 -3.41 6.00
CA GLU A 220 -25.32 -4.64 6.62
C GLU A 220 -24.35 -5.37 5.70
N SER A 221 -24.71 -5.54 4.42
CA SER A 221 -23.83 -6.15 3.42
C SER A 221 -22.56 -5.34 3.21
N GLY A 222 -22.66 -4.01 3.21
CA GLY A 222 -21.53 -3.09 3.17
C GLY A 222 -20.64 -3.21 4.41
N ARG A 223 -21.24 -3.29 5.61
CA ARG A 223 -20.51 -3.48 6.87
C ARG A 223 -19.80 -4.83 6.92
N HIS A 224 -20.46 -5.90 6.50
CA HIS A 224 -19.86 -7.23 6.37
C HIS A 224 -18.75 -7.25 5.31
N PHE A 225 -18.94 -6.57 4.18
CA PHE A 225 -17.92 -6.43 3.15
C PHE A 225 -16.68 -5.70 3.68
N VAL A 226 -16.84 -4.54 4.32
CA VAL A 226 -15.74 -3.80 4.95
C VAL A 226 -15.06 -4.67 6.00
N LYS A 227 -15.83 -5.31 6.89
CA LYS A 227 -15.28 -6.23 7.89
C LYS A 227 -14.45 -7.33 7.23
N ASN A 228 -14.92 -7.96 6.16
CA ASN A 228 -14.21 -9.05 5.47
C ASN A 228 -12.98 -8.57 4.69
N VAL A 229 -13.04 -7.38 4.09
CA VAL A 229 -11.90 -6.73 3.41
C VAL A 229 -10.75 -6.45 4.39
N PHE A 230 -11.09 -6.07 5.62
CA PHE A 230 -10.12 -5.76 6.68
C PHE A 230 -9.88 -6.92 7.66
N ALA A 231 -10.62 -8.03 7.55
CA ALA A 231 -10.43 -9.26 8.32
C ALA A 231 -9.35 -10.16 7.70
N GLU A 232 -8.93 -11.18 8.45
CA GLU A 232 -7.96 -12.19 8.00
C GLU A 232 -8.51 -13.14 6.92
N SER A 233 -9.81 -13.09 6.64
CA SER A 233 -10.42 -13.87 5.56
C SER A 233 -9.80 -13.49 4.21
N ARG A 234 -8.88 -14.34 3.74
CA ARG A 234 -8.18 -14.21 2.46
C ARG A 234 -9.19 -14.25 1.30
N GLY A 235 -9.02 -13.37 0.31
CA GLY A 235 -9.91 -13.27 -0.87
C GLY A 235 -10.11 -11.86 -1.45
N TYR A 236 -9.67 -10.81 -0.74
CA TYR A 236 -9.89 -9.40 -1.16
C TYR A 236 -8.60 -8.62 -1.47
N SER A 237 -7.50 -9.28 -1.86
CA SER A 237 -6.27 -8.62 -2.34
C SER A 237 -5.96 -9.09 -3.76
N THR A 238 -6.02 -8.19 -4.73
CA THR A 238 -5.62 -8.45 -6.13
C THR A 238 -4.10 -8.57 -6.24
N ILE A 239 -3.61 -9.17 -7.32
CA ILE A 239 -2.16 -9.26 -7.60
C ILE A 239 -1.46 -7.88 -7.50
N PRO A 240 -1.98 -6.79 -8.09
CA PRO A 240 -1.37 -5.47 -7.93
C PRO A 240 -1.39 -4.96 -6.49
N MET A 241 -2.45 -5.23 -5.72
CA MET A 241 -2.52 -4.85 -4.31
C MET A 241 -1.45 -5.57 -3.47
N GLN A 242 -1.23 -6.86 -3.75
CA GLN A 242 -0.17 -7.62 -3.10
C GLN A 242 1.21 -7.11 -3.51
N LEU A 243 1.40 -6.80 -4.79
CA LEU A 243 2.66 -6.27 -5.32
C LEU A 243 3.00 -4.90 -4.69
N ILE A 244 2.06 -3.95 -4.69
CA ILE A 244 2.32 -2.62 -4.13
C ILE A 244 2.62 -2.70 -2.64
N ARG A 245 1.99 -3.62 -1.90
CA ARG A 245 2.32 -3.86 -0.49
C ARG A 245 3.78 -4.25 -0.32
N SER A 246 4.27 -5.18 -1.13
CA SER A 246 5.66 -5.67 -1.05
C SER A 246 6.67 -4.60 -1.47
N LEU A 247 6.33 -3.77 -2.46
CA LEU A 247 7.18 -2.66 -2.91
C LEU A 247 7.18 -1.48 -1.92
N GLY A 248 6.03 -1.19 -1.34
CA GLY A 248 5.73 0.10 -0.74
C GLY A 248 5.85 0.18 0.77
N ILE A 249 5.85 -0.94 1.50
CA ILE A 249 5.90 -0.90 2.98
C ILE A 249 7.32 -1.13 3.47
N LYS A 250 7.93 -0.06 4.00
CA LYS A 250 9.27 -0.06 4.59
C LYS A 250 9.27 -0.54 6.03
N ARG A 251 8.29 -0.09 6.83
CA ARG A 251 8.12 -0.45 8.25
C ARG A 251 6.65 -0.50 8.63
N GLY A 252 6.32 -1.39 9.57
CA GLY A 252 4.96 -1.45 10.13
C GLY A 252 4.03 -2.40 9.38
N TYR A 253 4.56 -3.49 8.82
CA TYR A 253 3.77 -4.52 8.12
C TYR A 253 2.61 -5.07 8.96
N ASN A 254 2.75 -5.06 10.30
CA ASN A 254 1.73 -5.52 11.25
C ASN A 254 0.51 -4.58 11.38
N TYR A 255 0.58 -3.34 10.88
CA TYR A 255 -0.54 -2.39 10.93
C TYR A 255 -1.56 -2.67 9.82
N LYS A 256 -2.35 -3.75 10.02
CA LYS A 256 -3.30 -4.32 9.05
C LYS A 256 -4.18 -3.27 8.35
N TYR A 257 -4.82 -2.39 9.13
CA TYR A 257 -5.72 -1.36 8.58
C TYR A 257 -4.98 -0.36 7.68
N ARG A 258 -3.87 0.23 8.18
CA ARG A 258 -3.07 1.22 7.43
C ARG A 258 -2.54 0.63 6.13
N ARG A 259 -2.02 -0.60 6.21
CA ARG A 259 -1.55 -1.39 5.08
C ARG A 259 -2.65 -1.66 4.07
N LYS A 260 -3.85 -2.04 4.51
CA LYS A 260 -4.93 -2.38 3.58
C LYS A 260 -5.46 -1.15 2.83
N VAL A 261 -5.55 0.00 3.51
CA VAL A 261 -5.87 1.28 2.86
C VAL A 261 -4.80 1.66 1.84
N PHE A 262 -3.51 1.46 2.18
CA PHE A 262 -2.39 1.66 1.25
C PHE A 262 -2.54 0.80 0.00
N GLU A 263 -2.73 -0.51 0.16
CA GLU A 263 -2.91 -1.46 -0.96
C GLU A 263 -3.99 -0.96 -1.93
N ILE A 264 -5.15 -0.53 -1.42
CA ILE A 264 -6.30 -0.12 -2.23
C ILE A 264 -6.02 1.16 -3.01
N LEU A 265 -5.44 2.17 -2.36
CA LEU A 265 -5.19 3.48 -2.96
C LEU A 265 -3.99 3.44 -3.91
N TYR A 266 -2.86 2.94 -3.42
CA TYR A 266 -1.59 3.01 -4.13
C TYR A 266 -1.49 2.03 -5.28
N SER A 267 -2.15 0.86 -5.24
CA SER A 267 -2.17 -0.04 -6.41
C SER A 267 -2.68 0.69 -7.65
N ARG A 268 -3.73 1.50 -7.54
CA ARG A 268 -4.23 2.28 -8.67
C ARG A 268 -3.33 3.47 -9.00
N MET A 269 -2.98 4.27 -7.99
CA MET A 269 -2.20 5.50 -8.21
C MET A 269 -0.83 5.20 -8.83
N PHE A 270 -0.12 4.22 -8.27
CA PHE A 270 1.25 3.87 -8.66
C PHE A 270 1.30 3.19 -10.02
N PHE A 271 0.60 2.07 -10.22
CA PHE A 271 0.71 1.33 -11.49
C PHE A 271 0.10 2.08 -12.67
N LYS A 272 -1.00 2.84 -12.47
CA LYS A 272 -1.53 3.71 -13.53
C LYS A 272 -0.57 4.84 -13.86
N GLY A 273 0.14 5.37 -12.86
CA GLY A 273 1.17 6.39 -13.08
C GLY A 273 2.35 5.84 -13.88
N ILE A 274 2.84 4.64 -13.55
CA ILE A 274 3.89 3.97 -14.33
C ILE A 274 3.41 3.69 -15.76
N GLU A 275 2.22 3.11 -15.93
CA GLU A 275 1.65 2.82 -17.26
C GLU A 275 1.57 4.09 -18.12
N LYS A 276 1.09 5.20 -17.52
CA LYS A 276 1.02 6.50 -18.18
C LYS A 276 2.41 6.98 -18.60
N MET A 277 3.38 6.96 -17.69
CA MET A 277 4.75 7.37 -17.95
C MET A 277 5.37 6.56 -19.10
N LEU A 278 5.24 5.23 -19.08
CA LEU A 278 5.74 4.36 -20.15
C LEU A 278 5.08 4.64 -21.52
N ASN A 279 3.81 5.07 -21.52
CA ASN A 279 3.10 5.49 -22.73
C ASN A 279 3.59 6.84 -23.26
N GLU A 280 3.82 7.82 -22.39
CA GLU A 280 4.36 9.14 -22.73
C GLU A 280 5.78 9.03 -23.28
N ASP A 281 6.62 8.21 -22.64
CA ASP A 281 8.00 7.93 -23.05
C ASP A 281 8.10 6.99 -24.26
N LYS A 282 6.96 6.52 -24.80
CA LYS A 282 6.86 5.59 -25.94
C LYS A 282 7.73 4.33 -25.80
N VAL A 283 7.86 3.82 -24.58
CA VAL A 283 8.72 2.65 -24.30
C VAL A 283 8.25 1.44 -25.11
N GLY A 284 9.22 0.64 -25.60
CA GLY A 284 8.95 -0.62 -26.30
C GLY A 284 8.17 -1.61 -25.44
N GLN A 285 7.35 -2.45 -26.08
CA GLN A 285 6.57 -3.51 -25.42
C GLN A 285 5.55 -3.06 -24.34
N ARG A 286 5.32 -1.75 -24.17
CA ARG A 286 4.35 -1.17 -23.21
C ARG A 286 2.92 -1.74 -23.28
N ARG A 287 2.52 -2.30 -24.42
CA ARG A 287 1.22 -3.00 -24.58
C ARG A 287 1.07 -4.23 -23.68
N HIS A 288 2.18 -4.82 -23.22
CA HIS A 288 2.20 -5.99 -22.34
C HIS A 288 2.27 -5.62 -20.85
N PHE A 289 1.92 -4.38 -20.48
CA PHE A 289 2.10 -3.88 -19.11
C PHE A 289 1.45 -4.77 -18.03
N LYS A 290 0.28 -5.36 -18.29
CA LYS A 290 -0.34 -6.31 -17.35
C LYS A 290 0.51 -7.56 -17.12
N THR A 291 0.92 -8.25 -18.18
CA THR A 291 1.81 -9.41 -18.08
C THR A 291 3.14 -9.03 -17.42
N TYR A 292 3.65 -7.83 -17.71
CA TYR A 292 4.83 -7.28 -17.07
C TYR A 292 4.69 -7.11 -15.54
N LEU A 293 3.51 -6.72 -15.04
CA LEU A 293 3.28 -6.70 -13.58
C LEU A 293 3.35 -8.09 -12.95
N LEU A 294 2.96 -9.14 -13.66
CA LEU A 294 3.14 -10.53 -13.20
C LEU A 294 4.63 -10.91 -13.16
N TYR A 295 5.40 -10.52 -14.18
CA TYR A 295 6.85 -10.69 -14.18
C TYR A 295 7.50 -10.00 -12.95
N ILE A 296 7.16 -8.73 -12.70
CA ILE A 296 7.65 -8.00 -11.52
C ILE A 296 7.19 -8.66 -10.21
N TYR A 297 6.01 -9.26 -10.17
CA TYR A 297 5.52 -10.01 -9.01
C TYR A 297 6.46 -11.15 -8.63
N PHE A 298 6.90 -11.95 -9.59
CA PHE A 298 7.83 -13.07 -9.36
C PHE A 298 9.20 -12.61 -8.81
N HIS A 299 9.64 -11.39 -9.09
CA HIS A 299 10.89 -10.84 -8.55
C HIS A 299 10.75 -10.18 -7.18
N THR A 300 9.53 -10.00 -6.66
CA THR A 300 9.30 -9.09 -5.53
C THR A 300 8.56 -9.73 -4.36
N VAL A 301 7.56 -10.58 -4.63
CA VAL A 301 6.65 -11.03 -3.57
C VAL A 301 7.22 -12.20 -2.79
N ASN A 302 7.00 -12.20 -1.48
CA ASN A 302 7.42 -13.30 -0.60
C ASN A 302 6.58 -14.56 -0.84
N THR A 303 7.24 -15.71 -0.79
CA THR A 303 6.61 -17.04 -0.88
C THR A 303 6.93 -17.86 0.36
N PHE A 304 6.02 -18.73 0.77
CA PHE A 304 6.19 -19.62 1.94
C PHE A 304 6.07 -21.06 1.49
N LEU A 305 7.00 -21.93 1.88
CA LEU A 305 6.94 -23.37 1.59
C LEU A 305 7.29 -24.14 2.85
N GLY A 306 6.32 -24.85 3.42
CA GLY A 306 6.45 -25.41 4.77
C GLY A 306 6.81 -24.32 5.79
N ASP A 307 7.85 -24.57 6.59
CA ASP A 307 8.40 -23.59 7.55
C ASP A 307 9.32 -22.55 6.90
N ALA A 308 9.70 -22.72 5.63
CA ALA A 308 10.61 -21.81 4.94
C ALA A 308 9.90 -20.54 4.45
N THR A 309 10.54 -19.39 4.64
CA THR A 309 10.08 -18.09 4.16
C THR A 309 11.08 -17.51 3.17
N PHE A 310 10.62 -17.29 1.94
CA PHE A 310 11.42 -16.69 0.86
C PHE A 310 11.06 -15.23 0.68
N SER A 311 12.06 -14.35 0.67
CA SER A 311 11.86 -12.90 0.48
C SER A 311 11.47 -12.49 -0.94
N LYS A 312 11.56 -13.42 -1.91
CA LYS A 312 11.12 -13.27 -3.30
C LYS A 312 10.64 -14.62 -3.78
N PHE A 313 9.71 -14.64 -4.74
CA PHE A 313 9.18 -15.88 -5.29
C PHE A 313 10.27 -16.73 -5.93
N LEU A 314 11.14 -16.12 -6.76
CA LEU A 314 12.26 -16.84 -7.38
C LEU A 314 13.29 -17.38 -6.38
N ASN A 315 13.31 -16.89 -5.13
CA ASN A 315 14.22 -17.43 -4.12
C ASN A 315 13.88 -18.88 -3.72
N ALA A 316 12.69 -19.37 -4.04
CA ALA A 316 12.35 -20.79 -3.87
C ALA A 316 13.10 -21.70 -4.87
N PHE A 317 13.52 -21.16 -6.02
CA PHE A 317 14.19 -21.90 -7.11
C PHE A 317 15.70 -21.67 -7.16
N ASP A 318 16.13 -20.54 -6.59
CA ASP A 318 17.52 -20.10 -6.51
C ASP A 318 17.69 -19.26 -5.23
N MET A 319 18.22 -19.85 -4.15
CA MET A 319 18.27 -19.30 -2.77
C MET A 319 19.17 -18.05 -2.58
N LYS A 320 19.11 -17.08 -3.50
CA LYS A 320 19.85 -15.82 -3.48
C LYS A 320 19.03 -14.69 -2.84
N TYR A 321 19.18 -14.55 -1.54
CA TYR A 321 18.43 -13.54 -0.77
C TYR A 321 18.96 -12.11 -0.94
N ARG A 322 20.28 -11.92 -1.13
CA ARG A 322 20.94 -10.61 -1.13
C ARG A 322 21.36 -10.09 -2.51
N SER A 323 21.29 -10.92 -3.54
CA SER A 323 21.69 -10.57 -4.91
C SER A 323 20.53 -10.76 -5.89
N LYS A 324 20.76 -10.43 -7.16
CA LYS A 324 19.88 -10.88 -8.25
C LYS A 324 19.96 -12.42 -8.31
N ASN A 325 18.82 -13.07 -8.57
CA ASN A 325 18.78 -14.48 -8.89
C ASN A 325 19.47 -14.70 -10.24
N ASP A 326 20.24 -15.78 -10.36
CA ASP A 326 20.83 -16.20 -11.63
C ASP A 326 19.75 -16.83 -12.51
N LYS A 327 18.82 -17.57 -11.87
CA LYS A 327 17.62 -18.09 -12.53
C LYS A 327 16.54 -17.02 -12.63
N ASP A 328 15.91 -16.97 -13.79
CA ASP A 328 14.69 -16.23 -14.04
C ASP A 328 13.49 -17.18 -14.16
N ILE A 329 12.29 -16.64 -14.33
CA ILE A 329 11.05 -17.40 -14.51
C ILE A 329 11.12 -18.36 -15.70
N TYR A 330 11.95 -18.04 -16.71
CA TYR A 330 12.15 -18.87 -17.90
C TYR A 330 12.90 -20.17 -17.61
N ASP A 331 13.68 -20.21 -16.52
CA ASP A 331 14.49 -21.36 -16.12
C ASP A 331 13.76 -22.31 -15.15
N CYS A 332 12.57 -21.91 -14.69
CA CYS A 332 11.80 -22.65 -13.69
C CYS A 332 10.80 -23.61 -14.37
N SER A 333 10.54 -24.80 -13.82
CA SER A 333 9.46 -25.68 -14.31
C SER A 333 8.06 -25.11 -14.01
N ASN A 334 7.04 -25.48 -14.79
CA ASN A 334 5.67 -25.02 -14.54
C ASN A 334 5.13 -25.62 -13.23
N GLU A 335 5.48 -26.87 -12.96
CA GLU A 335 5.17 -27.62 -11.74
C GLU A 335 5.74 -26.94 -10.50
N GLY A 336 7.02 -26.54 -10.55
CA GLY A 336 7.62 -25.77 -9.47
C GLY A 336 6.94 -24.41 -9.28
N ILE A 337 6.63 -23.69 -10.37
CA ILE A 337 5.89 -22.41 -10.29
C ILE A 337 4.52 -22.60 -9.63
N PHE A 338 3.82 -23.69 -9.94
CA PHE A 338 2.56 -24.04 -9.30
C PHE A 338 2.72 -24.25 -7.78
N ILE A 339 3.70 -25.05 -7.36
CA ILE A 339 3.99 -25.29 -5.94
C ILE A 339 4.34 -23.97 -5.22
N ALA A 340 5.19 -23.14 -5.82
CA ALA A 340 5.52 -21.83 -5.29
C ALA A 340 4.29 -20.91 -5.18
N CYS A 341 3.38 -20.93 -6.16
CA CYS A 341 2.14 -20.15 -6.12
C CYS A 341 1.20 -20.63 -4.99
N MET A 342 1.12 -21.93 -4.74
CA MET A 342 0.37 -22.48 -3.61
C MET A 342 0.88 -21.94 -2.27
N GLY A 343 2.20 -21.71 -2.18
CA GLY A 343 2.89 -21.10 -1.03
C GLY A 343 2.61 -19.62 -0.77
N LEU A 344 2.17 -18.84 -1.77
CA LEU A 344 1.90 -17.39 -1.62
C LEU A 344 0.77 -17.11 -0.63
N SER A 345 -0.21 -18.01 -0.61
CA SER A 345 -1.46 -17.79 0.07
C SER A 345 -1.51 -18.36 1.49
N LYS A 346 -0.41 -18.96 2.03
CA LYS A 346 -0.41 -19.89 3.20
C LYS A 346 -1.76 -20.63 3.35
N ARG A 347 -2.39 -21.03 2.24
CA ARG A 347 -3.70 -21.71 2.25
C ARG A 347 -3.51 -23.19 2.46
N ALA A 348 -2.37 -23.70 2.02
CA ALA A 348 -1.86 -24.99 2.37
C ALA A 348 -0.93 -24.78 3.58
N ASP A 349 -1.45 -24.96 4.79
CA ASP A 349 -0.59 -25.40 5.90
C ASP A 349 0.07 -26.75 5.54
N TYR A 350 -0.56 -27.51 4.63
CA TYR A 350 -0.06 -28.73 4.00
C TYR A 350 -0.44 -28.76 2.52
N ILE A 351 0.54 -28.89 1.61
CA ILE A 351 0.29 -29.21 0.20
C ILE A 351 0.15 -30.74 0.14
N ASN A 352 -1.05 -31.23 -0.17
CA ASN A 352 -1.35 -32.66 -0.32
C ASN A 352 -2.02 -32.92 -1.68
N GLN A 353 -2.10 -34.19 -2.07
CA GLN A 353 -2.60 -34.60 -3.39
C GLN A 353 -4.01 -34.06 -3.70
N ASP A 354 -4.95 -34.17 -2.76
CA ASP A 354 -6.33 -33.69 -2.94
C ASP A 354 -6.38 -32.17 -3.22
N ASN A 355 -5.57 -31.38 -2.51
CA ASN A 355 -5.49 -29.93 -2.75
C ASN A 355 -4.85 -29.63 -4.11
N VAL A 356 -3.80 -30.35 -4.49
CA VAL A 356 -3.13 -30.18 -5.79
C VAL A 356 -4.12 -30.44 -6.93
N GLU A 357 -4.84 -31.56 -6.90
CA GLU A 357 -5.84 -31.91 -7.91
C GLU A 357 -6.96 -30.87 -8.01
N TYR A 358 -7.45 -30.36 -6.89
CA TYR A 358 -8.47 -29.31 -6.86
C TYR A 358 -8.01 -28.02 -7.56
N TYR A 359 -6.79 -27.56 -7.31
CA TYR A 359 -6.30 -26.32 -7.92
C TYR A 359 -5.90 -26.51 -9.38
N LEU A 360 -5.39 -27.69 -9.76
CA LEU A 360 -5.06 -28.03 -11.15
C LEU A 360 -6.29 -27.94 -12.06
N GLN A 361 -7.47 -28.37 -11.59
CA GLN A 361 -8.74 -28.22 -12.34
C GLN A 361 -9.10 -26.77 -12.67
N SER A 362 -8.47 -25.78 -12.02
CA SER A 362 -8.74 -24.36 -12.23
C SER A 362 -7.70 -23.63 -13.07
N ILE A 363 -6.67 -24.34 -13.54
CA ILE A 363 -5.61 -23.80 -14.39
C ILE A 363 -5.91 -24.25 -15.82
N ASP A 364 -6.48 -23.33 -16.60
CA ASP A 364 -6.72 -23.57 -18.01
C ASP A 364 -5.47 -23.21 -18.83
N ASN A 365 -5.21 -23.98 -19.89
CA ASN A 365 -4.20 -23.72 -20.92
C ASN A 365 -2.72 -23.85 -20.50
N VAL A 366 -2.43 -24.53 -19.39
CA VAL A 366 -1.06 -24.89 -19.01
C VAL A 366 -1.00 -26.40 -18.75
N ASP A 367 -0.06 -27.07 -19.41
CA ASP A 367 0.20 -28.49 -19.17
C ASP A 367 0.98 -28.63 -17.85
N LEU A 368 0.40 -29.35 -16.90
CA LEU A 368 0.92 -29.57 -15.56
C LEU A 368 0.78 -31.05 -15.21
N ASN A 369 1.86 -31.67 -14.79
CA ASN A 369 1.85 -33.07 -14.40
C ASN A 369 1.66 -33.23 -12.88
N ALA A 370 0.51 -33.79 -12.48
CA ALA A 370 0.17 -34.00 -11.07
C ALA A 370 1.15 -34.93 -10.34
N ASP A 371 1.65 -35.97 -11.01
CA ASP A 371 2.59 -36.94 -10.43
C ASP A 371 3.93 -36.28 -10.12
N ILE A 372 4.44 -35.45 -11.05
CA ILE A 372 5.67 -34.66 -10.84
C ILE A 372 5.48 -33.67 -9.69
N ILE A 373 4.31 -33.02 -9.61
CA ILE A 373 4.02 -32.08 -8.51
C ILE A 373 4.02 -32.81 -7.17
N CYS A 374 3.39 -33.98 -7.07
CA CYS A 374 3.35 -34.76 -5.83
C CYS A 374 4.75 -35.21 -5.41
N ASP A 375 5.55 -35.73 -6.34
CA ASP A 375 6.95 -36.12 -6.09
C ASP A 375 7.82 -34.93 -5.62
N MET A 376 7.65 -33.75 -6.23
CA MET A 376 8.35 -32.53 -5.80
C MET A 376 7.92 -32.09 -4.40
N VAL A 377 6.64 -32.19 -4.07
CA VAL A 377 6.11 -31.81 -2.74
C VAL A 377 6.62 -32.75 -1.66
N GLU A 378 6.62 -34.06 -1.91
CA GLU A 378 7.17 -35.07 -0.99
C GLU A 378 8.64 -34.79 -0.70
N LYS A 379 9.46 -34.61 -1.75
CA LYS A 379 10.89 -34.29 -1.61
C LYS A 379 11.15 -32.95 -0.92
N MET A 380 10.28 -31.97 -1.10
CA MET A 380 10.38 -30.66 -0.45
C MET A 380 10.21 -30.77 1.08
N MET A 381 9.40 -31.73 1.56
CA MET A 381 9.19 -31.94 3.00
C MET A 381 10.41 -32.56 3.70
N ASP A 382 11.34 -33.18 2.96
CA ASP A 382 12.53 -33.83 3.50
C ASP A 382 13.73 -32.88 3.76
N LYS A 383 13.54 -31.55 3.62
CA LYS A 383 14.56 -30.47 3.69
C LYS A 383 15.51 -30.44 2.46
N PRO A 384 16.09 -29.27 2.10
CA PRO A 384 16.48 -28.99 0.72
C PRO A 384 17.71 -29.78 0.23
N TYR A 385 17.61 -30.31 -1.00
CA TYR A 385 18.73 -30.85 -1.77
C TYR A 385 19.51 -29.70 -2.41
N ASP A 386 20.84 -29.63 -2.21
CA ASP A 386 21.76 -28.63 -2.78
C ASP A 386 21.35 -27.15 -2.64
N GLY A 387 20.53 -26.80 -1.65
CA GLY A 387 20.11 -25.42 -1.42
C GLY A 387 19.13 -24.87 -2.48
N ASN A 388 18.29 -25.71 -3.10
CA ASN A 388 17.13 -25.29 -3.89
C ASN A 388 15.87 -26.07 -3.46
N TYR A 389 14.72 -25.41 -3.31
CA TYR A 389 13.49 -26.05 -2.81
C TYR A 389 12.64 -26.67 -3.92
N LEU A 390 12.72 -26.14 -5.15
CA LEU A 390 11.84 -26.52 -6.26
C LEU A 390 12.64 -26.77 -7.56
N LYS A 391 13.73 -27.55 -7.46
CA LYS A 391 14.60 -27.84 -8.61
C LYS A 391 13.93 -28.81 -9.58
#